data_AF-A0A920ATX3-F1
#
_entry.id   AF-A0A920ATX3-F1
#
_cell.length_a   1.000
_cell.length_b   1.000
_cell.length_c   1.000
_cell.angle_alpha   90.00
_cell.angle_beta   90.00
_cell.angle_gamma   90.00
#
_symmetry.space_group_name_H-M   'P 1'
#
loop_
_entity.id
_entity.type
_entity.pdbx_description
1 polymer ?
#
loop_
_entity_poly.entity_id
_entity_poly.type
_entity_poly.pdbx_seq_one_letter_code
_entity_poly.pdbx_strand_id
1 'polypeptide(L)'
;MKIIVTGCFGFIGFNFIKYIFKNYPNDFDVTGIDNLNNSCSTLNKEMFSDKNFNHIDLNINEINQLENKDYDMIINFAAESHVDNSISDPASFVRTNYSWST
;
A
#
# COMPACT_ATOMS: atom_id res chain seq x y z
N MET A 1 -15.66 -0.67 8.22
CA MET A 1 -14.52 0.21 8.56
C MET A 1 -13.81 0.59 7.27
N LYS A 2 -13.53 1.88 7.08
CA LYS A 2 -12.77 2.40 5.96
C LYS A 2 -11.29 2.40 6.31
N ILE A 3 -10.49 1.62 5.59
CA ILE A 3 -9.07 1.48 5.89
C ILE A 3 -8.20 1.82 4.68
N ILE A 4 -7.03 2.40 4.95
CA ILE A 4 -5.96 2.51 3.97
C ILE A 4 -5.00 1.34 4.16
N VAL A 5 -4.61 0.70 3.07
CA VAL A 5 -3.52 -0.28 3.05
C VAL A 5 -2.45 0.22 2.07
N THR A 6 -1.27 0.59 2.57
CA THR A 6 -0.17 1.05 1.72
C THR A 6 0.73 -0.12 1.32
N GLY A 7 1.41 -0.04 0.18
CA GLY A 7 2.14 -1.18 -0.38
C GLY A 7 1.20 -2.34 -0.69
N CYS A 8 -0.04 -2.03 -1.10
CA CYS A 8 -1.13 -2.99 -1.21
C CYS A 8 -0.88 -4.08 -2.24
N PHE A 9 -0.01 -3.85 -3.22
CA PHE A 9 0.35 -4.84 -4.23
C PHE A 9 1.74 -5.46 -4.00
N GLY A 10 2.44 -5.04 -2.95
CA GLY A 10 3.59 -5.76 -2.41
C GLY A 10 3.22 -7.13 -1.83
N PHE A 11 4.22 -7.98 -1.57
CA PHE A 11 3.99 -9.36 -1.14
C PHE A 11 3.08 -9.49 0.09
N ILE A 12 3.35 -8.72 1.16
CA ILE A 12 2.58 -8.78 2.40
C ILE A 12 1.22 -8.09 2.22
N GLY A 13 1.21 -6.86 1.68
CA GLY A 13 -0.02 -6.09 1.48
C GLY A 13 -1.06 -6.82 0.63
N PHE A 14 -0.62 -7.48 -0.44
CA PHE A 14 -1.51 -8.22 -1.33
C PHE A 14 -2.15 -9.43 -0.65
N ASN A 15 -1.36 -10.20 0.10
CA ASN A 15 -1.88 -11.34 0.85
C ASN A 15 -2.76 -10.89 2.01
N PHE A 16 -2.44 -9.78 2.67
CA PHE A 16 -3.29 -9.18 3.69
C PHE A 16 -4.67 -8.81 3.13
N ILE A 17 -4.72 -8.09 2.00
CA ILE A 17 -5.97 -7.70 1.34
C ILE A 17 -6.81 -8.93 0.97
N LYS A 18 -6.19 -9.94 0.34
CA LYS A 18 -6.87 -11.20 0.02
C LYS A 18 -7.40 -11.91 1.26
N TYR A 19 -6.63 -11.90 2.35
CA TYR A 19 -7.04 -12.50 3.60
C TYR A 19 -8.25 -11.80 4.21
N ILE A 20 -8.25 -10.46 4.27
CA ILE A 20 -9.36 -9.72 4.87
C ILE A 20 -10.65 -9.84 4.04
N PHE A 21 -10.59 -9.76 2.71
CA PHE A 21 -11.79 -9.95 1.89
C PHE A 21 -12.33 -11.37 1.94
N LYS A 22 -11.46 -12.38 2.13
CA LYS A 22 -11.88 -13.77 2.29
C LYS A 22 -12.56 -14.03 3.63
N ASN A 23 -12.03 -13.50 4.74
CA ASN A 23 -12.48 -13.85 6.09
C ASN A 23 -13.47 -12.83 6.67
N TYR A 24 -13.46 -11.60 6.18
CA TYR A 24 -14.25 -10.46 6.67
C TYR A 24 -14.88 -9.66 5.51
N PRO A 25 -15.67 -10.30 4.62
CA PRO A 25 -16.09 -9.74 3.33
C PRO A 25 -16.96 -8.47 3.41
N ASN A 26 -17.59 -8.20 4.55
CA ASN A 26 -18.50 -7.06 4.74
C ASN A 26 -18.00 -6.04 5.77
N ASP A 27 -16.83 -6.28 6.37
CA ASP A 27 -16.38 -5.49 7.52
C ASP A 27 -15.50 -4.32 7.08
N PHE A 28 -14.89 -4.41 5.89
CA PHE A 28 -13.89 -3.47 5.40
C PHE A 28 -14.24 -2.87 4.03
N ASP A 29 -14.03 -1.56 3.92
CA ASP A 29 -13.95 -0.79 2.68
C ASP A 29 -12.49 -0.33 2.56
N VAL A 30 -11.78 -0.86 1.55
CA VAL A 30 -10.31 -0.81 1.49
C VAL A 30 -9.87 0.12 0.38
N THR A 31 -9.12 1.18 0.75
CA THR A 31 -8.34 1.97 -0.21
C THR A 31 -6.89 1.49 -0.20
N GLY A 32 -6.46 0.82 -1.27
CA GLY A 32 -5.08 0.43 -1.49
C GLY A 32 -4.24 1.58 -2.07
N ILE A 33 -3.07 1.83 -1.48
CA ILE A 33 -2.08 2.81 -1.96
C ILE A 33 -0.83 2.07 -2.39
N ASP A 34 -0.46 2.20 -3.67
CA ASP A 34 0.74 1.58 -4.23
C ASP A 34 1.12 2.31 -5.51
N ASN A 35 2.40 2.62 -5.70
CA ASN A 35 2.93 3.33 -6.86
C ASN A 35 3.40 2.40 -7.99
N LEU A 36 3.16 1.09 -7.87
CA LEU A 36 3.44 0.05 -8.87
C LEU A 36 4.90 0.08 -9.37
N ASN A 37 5.84 0.47 -8.50
CA ASN A 37 7.24 0.63 -8.85
C ASN A 37 7.98 -0.69 -9.17
N ASN A 38 7.34 -1.84 -8.97
CA ASN A 38 7.88 -3.15 -9.26
C ASN A 38 6.90 -4.00 -10.10
N SER A 39 7.45 -4.88 -10.94
CA SER A 39 6.67 -5.71 -11.87
C SER A 39 5.68 -6.65 -11.17
N CYS A 40 6.03 -7.15 -9.98
CA CYS A 40 5.12 -7.97 -9.17
C CYS A 40 3.86 -7.21 -8.74
N SER A 41 3.99 -5.93 -8.41
CA SER A 41 2.87 -5.09 -7.96
C SER A 41 1.90 -4.83 -9.11
N THR A 42 2.41 -4.60 -10.32
CA THR A 42 1.58 -4.48 -11.53
C THR A 42 0.80 -5.77 -11.80
N LEU A 43 1.45 -6.94 -11.72
CA LEU A 43 0.79 -8.23 -11.90
C LEU A 43 -0.29 -8.47 -10.83
N ASN A 44 0.02 -8.17 -9.57
CA ASN A 44 -0.93 -8.32 -8.47
C ASN A 44 -2.16 -7.42 -8.65
N LYS A 45 -1.98 -6.18 -9.15
CA LYS A 45 -3.07 -5.27 -9.49
C LYS A 45 -3.99 -5.84 -10.57
N GLU A 46 -3.43 -6.39 -11.64
CA GLU A 46 -4.22 -6.98 -12.74
C GLU A 46 -5.01 -8.22 -12.29
N MET A 47 -4.49 -8.95 -11.30
CA MET A 47 -5.09 -10.19 -10.79
C MET A 47 -6.15 -9.98 -9.70
N PHE A 48 -6.38 -8.74 -9.26
CA PHE A 48 -7.25 -8.48 -8.12
C PHE A 48 -8.38 -7.52 -8.44
N SER A 49 -9.59 -7.96 -8.09
CA SER A 49 -10.82 -7.18 -8.27
C SER A 49 -11.78 -7.53 -7.14
N ASP A 50 -12.23 -6.52 -6.41
CA ASP A 50 -13.30 -6.60 -5.43
C ASP A 50 -14.11 -5.29 -5.46
N LYS A 51 -15.41 -5.38 -5.23
CA LYS A 51 -16.32 -4.21 -5.22
C LYS A 51 -16.03 -3.23 -4.07
N ASN A 52 -15.46 -3.72 -2.99
CA ASN A 52 -15.16 -2.97 -1.77
C ASN A 52 -13.67 -2.57 -1.72
N PHE A 53 -12.96 -2.68 -2.84
CA PHE A 53 -11.57 -2.29 -2.99
C PHE A 53 -11.43 -1.17 -4.01
N ASN A 54 -10.73 -0.11 -3.63
CA ASN A 54 -10.32 0.96 -4.51
C ASN A 54 -8.80 1.09 -4.49
N HIS A 55 -8.17 1.25 -5.67
CA HIS A 55 -6.73 1.53 -5.77
C HIS A 55 -6.50 3.01 -6.09
N ILE A 56 -5.54 3.61 -5.41
CA ILE A 56 -4.98 4.91 -5.77
C ILE A 56 -3.49 4.70 -6.06
N ASP A 57 -3.11 5.04 -7.29
CA ASP A 57 -1.72 5.07 -7.72
C ASP A 57 -1.06 6.33 -7.14
N LEU A 58 -0.33 6.15 -6.04
CA LEU A 58 0.23 7.24 -5.25
C LEU A 58 1.49 6.77 -4.52
N ASN A 59 2.48 7.65 -4.44
CA ASN A 59 3.66 7.40 -3.62
C ASN A 59 3.31 7.56 -2.13
N ILE A 60 3.84 6.70 -1.25
CA ILE A 60 3.61 6.80 0.20
C ILE A 60 4.03 8.17 0.77
N ASN A 61 5.03 8.83 0.18
CA ASN A 61 5.46 10.17 0.58
C ASN A 61 4.40 11.26 0.31
N GLU A 62 3.36 10.94 -0.45
CA GLU A 62 2.26 11.84 -0.80
C GLU A 62 0.96 11.48 -0.05
N ILE A 63 1.02 10.58 0.94
CA ILE A 63 -0.16 10.12 1.70
C ILE A 63 -0.94 11.25 2.38
N ASN A 64 -0.28 12.36 2.69
CA ASN A 64 -0.90 13.54 3.30
C ASN A 64 -2.02 14.14 2.43
N GLN A 65 -2.00 13.88 1.11
CA GLN A 65 -3.10 14.26 0.21
C GLN A 65 -4.44 13.56 0.56
N LEU A 66 -4.40 12.51 1.38
CA LEU A 66 -5.56 11.75 1.83
C LEU A 66 -6.05 12.14 3.23
N GLU A 67 -5.38 13.06 3.93
CA GLU A 67 -5.73 13.50 5.29
C GLU A 67 -7.16 14.06 5.42
N ASN A 68 -7.68 14.66 4.34
CA ASN A 68 -9.02 15.26 4.33
C ASN A 68 -10.15 14.24 4.10
N LYS A 69 -9.85 12.93 4.09
CA LYS A 69 -10.83 11.87 3.88
C LYS A 69 -11.08 11.10 5.17
N ASP A 70 -12.34 10.69 5.38
CA ASP A 70 -12.75 9.89 6.54
C ASP A 70 -12.26 8.44 6.42
N TYR A 71 -11.10 8.15 7.01
CA TYR A 71 -10.56 6.80 7.19
C TYR A 71 -10.46 6.46 8.68
N ASP A 72 -10.80 5.22 9.04
CA ASP A 72 -10.77 4.73 10.42
C ASP A 72 -9.36 4.26 10.84
N MET A 73 -8.55 3.78 9.87
CA MET A 73 -7.25 3.18 10.13
C MET A 73 -6.33 3.22 8.90
N ILE A 74 -5.02 3.33 9.14
CA ILE A 74 -3.97 3.14 8.13
C ILE A 74 -3.13 1.93 8.51
N ILE A 75 -2.98 1.00 7.58
CA ILE A 75 -2.11 -0.17 7.68
C ILE A 75 -0.97 0.02 6.68
N ASN A 76 0.25 0.25 7.19
CA ASN A 76 1.38 0.61 6.33
C ASN A 76 2.30 -0.58 6.01
N PHE A 77 2.27 -1.07 4.77
CA PHE A 77 3.25 -2.01 4.23
C PHE A 77 4.17 -1.40 3.17
N ALA A 78 3.94 -0.15 2.75
CA ALA A 78 4.83 0.54 1.82
C ALA A 78 6.20 0.75 2.46
N ALA A 79 7.22 0.19 1.82
CA ALA A 79 8.62 0.35 2.17
C ALA A 79 9.50 -0.02 0.96
N GLU A 80 10.65 0.62 0.84
CA GLU A 80 11.76 0.10 0.05
C GLU A 80 12.42 -1.01 0.87
N SER A 81 12.34 -2.26 0.39
CA SER A 81 12.75 -3.45 1.15
C SER A 81 13.97 -4.17 0.57
N HIS A 82 14.45 -3.75 -0.61
CA HIS A 82 15.62 -4.33 -1.24
C HIS A 82 16.90 -3.82 -0.57
N VAL A 83 17.63 -4.73 0.09
CA VAL A 83 18.87 -4.41 0.80
C VAL A 83 19.94 -3.84 -0.15
N ASP A 84 20.04 -4.38 -1.37
CA ASP A 84 21.01 -3.88 -2.36
C ASP A 84 20.72 -2.44 -2.81
N ASN A 85 19.43 -2.07 -2.91
CA ASN A 85 19.01 -0.71 -3.22
C ASN A 85 19.31 0.25 -2.06
N SER A 86 19.27 -0.23 -0.80
CA SER A 86 19.65 0.59 0.35
C SER A 86 21.13 0.98 0.38
N ILE A 87 21.98 0.18 -0.29
CA ILE A 87 23.42 0.44 -0.41
C ILE A 87 23.72 1.31 -1.64
N SER A 88 23.02 1.06 -2.75
CA SER A 88 23.27 1.72 -4.04
C SER A 88 22.52 3.06 -4.23
N ASP A 89 21.33 3.22 -3.65
CA ASP A 89 20.58 4.48 -3.57
C ASP A 89 19.96 4.69 -2.18
N PRO A 90 20.80 5.03 -1.18
CA PRO A 90 20.36 5.22 0.21
C PRO A 90 19.37 6.39 0.36
N ALA A 91 19.41 7.39 -0.53
CA ALA A 91 18.52 8.54 -0.43
C ALA A 91 17.07 8.15 -0.76
N SER A 92 16.85 7.28 -1.75
CA SER A 92 15.53 6.72 -2.04
C SER A 92 14.99 5.86 -0.88
N PHE A 93 15.86 5.03 -0.29
CA PHE A 93 15.51 4.20 0.87
C PHE A 93 15.04 5.03 2.07
N VAL A 94 15.76 6.10 2.42
CA VAL A 94 15.38 6.99 3.54
C VAL A 94 14.07 7.73 3.28
N ARG A 95 13.84 8.21 2.06
CA ARG A 95 12.57 8.88 1.71
C ARG A 95 11.39 7.96 1.91
N THR A 96 11.40 6.80 1.24
CA THR A 96 10.29 5.83 1.27
C THR A 96 10.04 5.25 2.66
N ASN A 97 11.07 5.04 3.49
CA ASN A 97 10.92 4.33 4.76
C ASN A 97 10.74 5.23 5.98
N TYR A 98 11.24 6.47 5.95
CA TYR A 98 11.25 7.34 7.14
C TYR A 98 10.50 8.65 6.94
N SER A 99 10.60 9.29 5.78
CA SER A 99 10.22 10.70 5.63
C SER A 99 8.71 10.98 5.75
N TRP A 100 7.86 9.99 5.54
CA TRP A 100 6.41 10.10 5.72
C TRP A 100 5.94 9.71 7.14
N SER A 101 6.83 9.10 7.94
CA SER A 101 6.51 8.61 9.29
C SER A 101 6.76 9.62 10.41
N THR A 102 7.34 10.77 10.06
CA THR A 102 7.61 11.93 10.94
C THR A 102 6.73 13.11 10.58
#